data_AF-A0A6V0A8N3-F1
#
_entry.id   AF-A0A6V0A8N3-F1
#
_cell.length_a   1.000
_cell.length_b   1.000
_cell.length_c   1.000
_cell.angle_alpha   90.00
_cell.angle_beta   90.00
_cell.angle_gamma   90.00
#
_symmetry.space_group_name_H-M   'P 1'
#
loop_
_entity.id
_entity.type
_entity.pdbx_description
1 polymer ?
#
loop_
_entity_poly.entity_id
_entity_poly.type
_entity_poly.pdbx_seq_one_letter_code
_entity_poly.pdbx_strand_id
1 'polypeptide(L)'
;MNVDSGRDRIEGVSEMGSHADTTTTGSNMVMLDDPDDAMHFVDVSPFSDDDAPIKKVPIAQCTTAWTAPESGVVWILVFNEGLYFGEKMKNSLINPNQIGSNAFNIFDDTPRQFDPESNHGITFVSDSDDKTLFIPLQMNGVISYFASRRPTSKELDECDFVIATSERRWTPHSVKFDQAEEAMNLA
;
A
#
# COMPACT_ATOMS: atom_id res chain seq x y z
N MET A 1 -17.21 6.65 -16.65
CA MET A 1 -16.66 5.32 -17.00
C MET A 1 -17.42 4.24 -16.23
N ASN A 2 -17.38 3.00 -16.71
CA ASN A 2 -18.32 1.92 -16.39
C ASN A 2 -18.51 1.68 -14.87
N VAL A 3 -19.72 1.95 -14.39
CA VAL A 3 -20.14 1.76 -12.99
C VAL A 3 -20.50 0.30 -12.77
N ASP A 4 -19.57 -0.48 -12.20
CA ASP A 4 -19.83 -1.89 -11.87
C ASP A 4 -20.78 -1.95 -10.66
N SER A 5 -21.97 -2.49 -10.93
CA SER A 5 -23.09 -2.60 -10.01
C SER A 5 -22.87 -3.77 -9.03
N GLY A 6 -22.35 -3.45 -7.84
CA GLY A 6 -22.73 -4.08 -6.56
C GLY A 6 -22.95 -5.59 -6.51
N ARG A 7 -22.07 -6.41 -7.08
CA ARG A 7 -21.94 -7.82 -6.68
C ARG A 7 -20.74 -7.94 -5.76
N ASP A 8 -20.90 -8.69 -4.66
CA ASP A 8 -19.83 -9.13 -3.77
C ASP A 8 -18.75 -9.88 -4.57
N ARG A 9 -17.85 -9.15 -5.23
CA ARG A 9 -16.57 -9.70 -5.63
C ARG A 9 -15.82 -9.93 -4.33
N ILE A 10 -15.28 -11.13 -4.15
CA ILE A 10 -14.35 -11.40 -3.06
C ILE A 10 -13.07 -10.64 -3.40
N GLU A 11 -13.01 -9.38 -2.97
CA GLU A 11 -11.82 -8.54 -3.05
C GLU A 11 -10.73 -9.12 -2.13
N GLY A 12 -9.47 -8.87 -2.47
CA GLY A 12 -8.37 -9.22 -1.60
C GLY A 12 -8.20 -8.24 -0.45
N VAL A 13 -7.19 -8.49 0.38
CA VAL A 13 -6.78 -7.60 1.46
C VAL A 13 -5.46 -6.93 1.13
N SER A 14 -5.02 -6.00 1.99
CA SER A 14 -3.70 -5.39 1.90
C SER A 14 -2.76 -6.07 2.88
N GLU A 15 -1.88 -6.93 2.36
CA GLU A 15 -0.91 -7.70 3.14
C GLU A 15 0.43 -6.97 3.21
N MET A 16 1.12 -7.05 4.34
CA MET A 16 2.47 -6.50 4.45
C MET A 16 3.47 -7.45 3.79
N GLY A 17 4.26 -6.93 2.85
CA GLY A 17 5.17 -7.72 2.04
C GLY A 17 6.50 -7.00 1.81
N SER A 18 7.43 -7.14 2.75
CA SER A 18 8.79 -6.57 2.65
C SER A 18 9.65 -7.23 1.57
N HIS A 19 9.26 -8.41 1.08
CA HIS A 19 9.96 -9.10 0.01
C HIS A 19 9.62 -8.58 -1.39
N ALA A 20 8.51 -7.85 -1.55
CA ALA A 20 8.23 -7.15 -2.79
C ALA A 20 9.05 -5.86 -2.82
N ASP A 21 9.79 -5.59 -3.89
CA ASP A 21 10.59 -4.36 -4.00
C ASP A 21 9.72 -3.08 -3.96
N THR A 22 8.46 -3.17 -4.36
CA THR A 22 7.53 -2.03 -4.46
C THR A 22 6.13 -2.51 -4.06
N THR A 23 5.29 -1.59 -3.55
CA THR A 23 3.88 -1.90 -3.29
C THR A 23 3.20 -2.39 -4.58
N THR A 24 2.57 -3.56 -4.51
CA THR A 24 1.75 -4.11 -5.60
C THR A 24 0.29 -3.99 -5.25
N THR A 25 -0.52 -3.52 -6.19
CA THR A 25 -1.93 -3.22 -5.93
C THR A 25 -2.83 -4.17 -6.72
N GLY A 26 -3.58 -4.97 -5.97
CA GLY A 26 -4.49 -6.00 -6.47
C GLY A 26 -5.92 -5.52 -6.67
N SER A 27 -6.87 -6.45 -6.56
CA SER A 27 -8.28 -6.22 -6.91
C SER A 27 -9.03 -5.29 -5.95
N ASN A 28 -8.50 -5.07 -4.74
CA ASN A 28 -9.04 -4.12 -3.77
C ASN A 28 -8.63 -2.65 -4.02
N MET A 29 -7.95 -2.35 -5.12
CA MET A 29 -7.47 -1.00 -5.45
C MET A 29 -7.86 -0.55 -6.87
N VAL A 30 -7.89 0.77 -7.08
CA VAL A 30 -8.04 1.41 -8.41
C VAL A 30 -6.90 2.39 -8.65
N MET A 31 -6.56 2.62 -9.92
CA MET A 31 -5.74 3.79 -10.28
C MET A 31 -6.58 5.06 -10.11
N LEU A 32 -5.96 6.13 -9.60
CA LEU A 32 -6.63 7.44 -9.53
C LEU A 32 -6.67 8.10 -10.91
N ASP A 33 -5.55 8.00 -11.64
CA ASP A 33 -5.43 8.49 -13.01
C ASP A 33 -5.95 7.48 -14.05
N ASP A 34 -6.18 7.95 -15.28
CA ASP A 34 -6.53 7.08 -16.39
C ASP A 34 -5.44 6.01 -16.58
N PRO A 35 -5.79 4.73 -16.85
CA PRO A 35 -4.81 3.71 -17.22
C PRO A 35 -3.80 4.14 -18.31
N ASP A 36 -4.20 5.01 -19.22
CA ASP A 36 -3.34 5.55 -20.29
C ASP A 36 -2.34 6.61 -19.76
N ASP A 37 -2.58 7.16 -18.58
CA ASP A 37 -1.75 8.15 -17.87
C ASP A 37 -0.80 7.52 -16.84
N ALA A 38 -0.58 6.19 -16.91
CA ALA A 38 0.41 5.51 -16.08
C ALA A 38 1.77 6.22 -16.15
N MET A 39 2.37 6.48 -14.99
CA MET A 39 3.60 7.26 -14.88
C MET A 39 4.73 6.61 -15.68
N HIS A 40 4.92 5.30 -15.48
CA HIS A 40 5.93 4.47 -16.13
C HIS A 40 5.44 3.02 -16.24
N PHE A 41 6.15 2.19 -17.00
CA PHE A 41 5.93 0.75 -17.06
C PHE A 41 7.21 0.00 -16.70
N VAL A 42 7.07 -1.09 -15.95
CA VAL A 42 8.19 -1.98 -15.57
C VAL A 42 7.85 -3.42 -15.85
N ASP A 43 8.87 -4.26 -15.90
CA ASP A 43 8.70 -5.71 -15.91
C ASP A 43 8.87 -6.23 -14.48
N VAL A 44 7.97 -7.11 -14.04
CA VAL A 44 8.00 -7.71 -12.71
C VAL A 44 8.43 -9.15 -12.84
N SER A 45 9.58 -9.47 -12.25
CA SER A 45 10.10 -10.83 -12.22
C SER A 45 9.54 -11.58 -11.01
N PRO A 46 9.17 -12.85 -11.16
CA PRO A 46 8.86 -13.74 -10.05
C PRO A 46 10.11 -14.07 -9.24
N PHE A 47 9.93 -14.73 -8.10
CA PHE A 47 11.04 -15.13 -7.22
C PHE A 47 11.97 -16.17 -7.85
N SER A 48 11.44 -17.03 -8.72
CA SER A 48 12.23 -18.03 -9.45
C SER A 48 12.60 -17.51 -10.83
N ASP A 49 13.88 -17.66 -11.21
CA ASP A 49 14.36 -17.34 -12.56
C ASP A 49 13.74 -18.25 -13.65
N ASP A 50 13.15 -19.38 -13.24
CA ASP A 50 12.47 -20.32 -14.14
C ASP A 50 11.11 -19.78 -14.64
N ASP A 51 10.51 -18.83 -13.92
CA ASP A 51 9.19 -18.29 -14.24
C ASP A 51 9.30 -17.00 -15.08
N ALA A 52 8.41 -16.87 -16.07
CA ALA A 52 8.45 -15.73 -16.99
C ALA A 52 8.03 -14.41 -16.29
N PRO A 53 8.75 -13.30 -16.50
CA PRO A 53 8.36 -12.00 -15.97
C PRO A 53 7.02 -11.50 -16.53
N ILE A 54 6.23 -10.83 -15.70
CA ILE A 54 5.05 -10.09 -16.12
C ILE A 54 5.53 -8.77 -16.74
N LYS A 55 5.22 -8.59 -18.02
CA LYS A 55 5.73 -7.45 -18.80
C LYS A 55 4.81 -6.23 -18.71
N LYS A 56 5.41 -5.04 -18.74
CA LYS A 56 4.70 -3.74 -18.82
C LYS A 56 3.62 -3.58 -17.75
N VAL A 57 3.97 -3.83 -16.49
CA VAL A 57 3.15 -3.48 -15.34
C VAL A 57 3.22 -1.96 -15.14
N PRO A 58 2.08 -1.25 -15.10
CA PRO A 58 2.07 0.19 -14.86
C PRO A 58 2.47 0.54 -13.43
N ILE A 59 3.30 1.58 -13.31
CA ILE A 59 3.49 2.35 -12.08
C ILE A 59 2.45 3.47 -12.10
N ALA A 60 1.62 3.52 -11.07
CA ALA A 60 0.52 4.46 -10.99
C ALA A 60 0.26 4.90 -9.54
N GLN A 61 -0.50 5.99 -9.39
CA GLN A 61 -1.14 6.32 -8.14
C GLN A 61 -2.38 5.44 -7.98
N CYS A 62 -2.39 4.62 -6.93
CA CYS A 62 -3.47 3.68 -6.66
C CYS A 62 -4.15 3.99 -5.33
N THR A 63 -5.44 3.70 -5.22
CA THR A 63 -6.21 3.98 -4.01
C THR A 63 -7.03 2.79 -3.54
N THR A 64 -7.20 2.69 -2.23
CA THR A 64 -8.12 1.75 -1.57
C THR A 64 -8.94 2.47 -0.51
N ALA A 65 -10.13 1.99 -0.23
CA ALA A 65 -10.96 2.47 0.86
C ALA A 65 -10.71 1.61 2.10
N TRP A 66 -10.32 2.24 3.20
CA TRP A 66 -10.31 1.65 4.53
C TRP A 66 -11.46 2.19 5.36
N THR A 67 -12.20 1.33 6.05
CA THR A 67 -13.30 1.73 6.92
C THR A 67 -12.89 1.55 8.37
N ALA A 68 -12.87 2.65 9.14
CA ALA A 68 -12.57 2.65 10.55
C ALA A 68 -13.58 1.76 11.31
N PRO A 69 -13.16 0.66 11.95
CA PRO A 69 -14.10 -0.29 12.56
C PRO A 69 -15.00 0.32 13.64
N GLU A 70 -14.49 1.30 14.38
CA GLU A 70 -15.19 1.90 15.51
C GLU A 70 -16.20 2.97 15.09
N SER A 71 -15.87 3.78 14.08
CA SER A 71 -16.68 4.95 13.68
C SER A 71 -17.44 4.75 12.36
N GLY A 72 -17.05 3.76 11.55
CA GLY A 72 -17.56 3.58 10.19
C GLY A 72 -17.08 4.62 9.18
N VAL A 73 -16.17 5.53 9.58
CA VAL A 73 -15.60 6.54 8.69
C VAL A 73 -14.74 5.86 7.62
N VAL A 74 -14.92 6.26 6.37
CA VAL A 74 -14.14 5.76 5.23
C VAL A 74 -13.01 6.73 4.92
N TRP A 75 -11.81 6.18 4.79
CA TRP A 75 -10.60 6.89 4.38
C TRP A 75 -10.11 6.32 3.06
N ILE A 76 -9.70 7.20 2.15
CA ILE A 76 -9.05 6.82 0.90
C ILE A 76 -7.54 6.84 1.11
N LEU A 77 -6.91 5.67 1.08
CA LEU A 77 -5.47 5.54 1.20
C LEU A 77 -4.85 5.61 -0.19
N VAL A 78 -3.87 6.50 -0.39
CA VAL A 78 -3.21 6.76 -1.66
C VAL A 78 -1.80 6.17 -1.67
N PHE A 79 -1.58 5.21 -2.56
CA PHE A 79 -0.31 4.57 -2.82
C PHE A 79 0.27 5.11 -4.14
N ASN A 80 1.11 6.13 -4.01
CA ASN A 80 1.98 6.60 -5.09
C ASN A 80 3.06 5.58 -5.42
N GLU A 81 3.51 5.60 -6.68
CA GLU A 81 4.57 4.70 -7.18
C GLU A 81 4.23 3.21 -6.92
N GLY A 82 2.95 2.84 -7.04
CA GLY A 82 2.47 1.47 -6.87
C GLY A 82 2.42 0.71 -8.20
N LEU A 83 2.67 -0.60 -8.17
CA LEU A 83 2.56 -1.49 -9.33
C LEU A 83 1.12 -1.99 -9.47
N TYR A 84 0.40 -1.51 -10.50
CA TYR A 84 -1.01 -1.84 -10.66
C TYR A 84 -1.22 -3.16 -11.42
N PHE A 85 -1.67 -4.18 -10.67
CA PHE A 85 -2.07 -5.48 -11.20
C PHE A 85 -3.59 -5.62 -11.37
N GLY A 86 -4.36 -4.85 -10.60
CA GLY A 86 -5.82 -4.93 -10.57
C GLY A 86 -6.29 -6.37 -10.36
N GLU A 87 -7.23 -6.83 -11.18
CA GLU A 87 -7.81 -8.18 -11.08
C GLU A 87 -6.83 -9.34 -11.31
N LYS A 88 -5.61 -9.08 -11.79
CA LYS A 88 -4.58 -10.13 -11.95
C LYS A 88 -4.00 -10.59 -10.61
N MET A 89 -4.10 -9.77 -9.57
CA MET A 89 -3.70 -10.11 -8.20
C MET A 89 -4.88 -9.89 -7.27
N LYS A 90 -5.24 -10.92 -6.49
CA LYS A 90 -6.33 -10.79 -5.54
C LYS A 90 -5.96 -9.82 -4.42
N ASN A 91 -4.90 -10.12 -3.68
CA ASN A 91 -4.41 -9.28 -2.58
C ASN A 91 -3.45 -8.22 -3.11
N SER A 92 -3.40 -7.09 -2.42
CA SER A 92 -2.32 -6.11 -2.55
C SER A 92 -1.18 -6.46 -1.60
N LEU A 93 0.07 -6.28 -2.03
CA LEU A 93 1.25 -6.40 -1.18
C LEU A 93 1.82 -5.03 -0.92
N ILE A 94 1.70 -4.55 0.32
CA ILE A 94 2.18 -3.25 0.75
C ILE A 94 3.64 -3.39 1.16
N ASN A 95 4.53 -2.66 0.48
CA ASN A 95 5.93 -2.60 0.88
C ASN A 95 6.07 -1.65 2.07
N PRO A 96 6.50 -2.13 3.26
CA PRO A 96 6.57 -1.25 4.42
C PRO A 96 7.68 -0.20 4.37
N ASN A 97 8.79 -0.49 3.68
CA ASN A 97 9.86 0.49 3.48
C ASN A 97 9.38 1.66 2.62
N GLN A 98 8.46 1.41 1.67
CA GLN A 98 7.85 2.46 0.86
C GLN A 98 6.92 3.34 1.72
N ILE A 99 6.20 2.76 2.68
CA ILE A 99 5.42 3.51 3.69
C ILE A 99 6.35 4.39 4.53
N GLY A 100 7.39 3.80 5.14
CA GLY A 100 8.34 4.51 5.99
C GLY A 100 9.20 5.55 5.26
N SER A 101 9.32 5.43 3.93
CA SER A 101 10.00 6.45 3.11
C SER A 101 9.17 7.71 2.89
N ASN A 102 7.85 7.63 3.09
CA ASN A 102 7.01 8.81 3.12
C ASN A 102 7.13 9.48 4.50
N ALA A 103 7.47 10.77 4.50
CA ALA A 103 7.81 11.47 5.74
C ALA A 103 6.72 11.29 6.80
N PHE A 104 7.16 11.16 8.06
CA PHE A 104 6.31 11.06 9.26
C PHE A 104 5.43 9.81 9.39
N ASN A 105 5.23 9.02 8.34
CA ASN A 105 4.53 7.74 8.44
C ASN A 105 5.35 6.77 9.31
N ILE A 106 4.67 6.10 10.23
CA ILE A 106 5.26 5.09 11.11
C ILE A 106 4.63 3.76 10.79
N PHE A 107 5.46 2.74 10.73
CA PHE A 107 5.04 1.37 10.51
C PHE A 107 5.67 0.47 11.57
N ASP A 108 4.85 -0.39 12.15
CA ASP A 108 5.26 -1.37 13.15
C ASP A 108 4.48 -2.66 12.86
N ASP A 109 5.08 -3.62 12.14
CA ASP A 109 4.44 -4.90 11.81
C ASP A 109 4.72 -6.02 12.79
N THR A 110 5.50 -5.78 13.85
CA THR A 110 5.82 -6.84 14.79
C THR A 110 4.53 -7.31 15.47
N PRO A 111 4.09 -8.56 15.30
CA PRO A 111 2.85 -8.99 15.92
C PRO A 111 2.95 -8.93 17.45
N ARG A 112 1.90 -8.44 18.10
CA ARG A 112 1.88 -8.24 19.58
C ARG A 112 2.14 -9.49 20.41
N GLN A 113 1.98 -10.68 19.82
CA GLN A 113 2.32 -11.96 20.44
C GLN A 113 3.84 -12.20 20.58
N PHE A 114 4.66 -11.48 19.80
CA PHE A 114 6.12 -11.55 19.84
C PHE A 114 6.72 -10.31 20.51
N ASP A 115 6.05 -9.15 20.40
CA ASP A 115 6.39 -7.93 21.14
C ASP A 115 5.11 -7.26 21.70
N PRO A 116 4.80 -7.40 23.00
CA PRO A 116 3.61 -6.82 23.61
C PRO A 116 3.52 -5.28 23.52
N GLU A 117 4.65 -4.59 23.36
CA GLU A 117 4.74 -3.12 23.27
C GLU A 117 4.55 -2.61 21.84
N SER A 118 4.60 -3.51 20.84
CA SER A 118 4.32 -3.14 19.45
C SER A 118 2.89 -2.61 19.30
N ASN A 119 2.76 -1.58 18.47
CA ASN A 119 1.45 -1.07 18.04
C ASN A 119 0.78 -1.99 17.02
N HIS A 120 1.56 -2.84 16.33
CA HIS A 120 1.12 -3.74 15.25
C HIS A 120 0.15 -3.03 14.28
N GLY A 121 0.66 -2.03 13.56
CA GLY A 121 -0.15 -1.09 12.82
C GLY A 121 0.65 -0.15 11.91
N ILE A 122 -0.09 0.68 11.18
CA ILE A 122 0.44 1.79 10.39
C ILE A 122 -0.15 3.08 10.93
N THR A 123 0.70 4.07 11.22
CA THR A 123 0.29 5.45 11.50
C THR A 123 0.62 6.31 10.29
N PHE A 124 -0.40 6.79 9.63
CA PHE A 124 -0.26 7.81 8.58
C PHE A 124 -0.35 9.20 9.19
N VAL A 125 0.53 10.09 8.78
CA VAL A 125 0.59 11.47 9.28
C VAL A 125 0.41 12.42 8.10
N SER A 126 -0.54 13.34 8.22
CA SER A 126 -0.73 14.40 7.22
C SER A 126 0.27 15.54 7.43
N ASP A 127 0.91 15.97 6.35
CA ASP A 127 1.89 17.06 6.35
C ASP A 127 1.28 18.44 6.69
N SER A 128 -0.04 18.60 6.61
CA SER A 128 -0.68 19.94 6.58
C SER A 128 -1.59 20.28 7.75
N ASP A 129 -2.07 19.30 8.52
CA ASP A 129 -3.12 19.50 9.51
C ASP A 129 -2.97 18.66 10.80
N ASP A 130 -1.77 18.15 11.08
CA ASP A 130 -1.44 17.31 12.26
C ASP A 130 -2.40 16.11 12.46
N LYS A 131 -3.18 15.75 11.44
CA LYS A 131 -4.08 14.61 11.49
C LYS A 131 -3.26 13.33 11.36
N THR A 132 -3.54 12.40 12.26
CA THR A 132 -2.97 11.07 12.24
C THR A 132 -4.09 10.05 12.05
N LEU A 133 -3.84 9.09 11.17
CA LEU A 133 -4.71 7.94 10.96
C LEU A 133 -3.93 6.69 11.37
N PHE A 134 -4.40 6.01 12.41
CA PHE A 134 -3.87 4.71 12.81
C PHE A 134 -4.72 3.58 12.24
N ILE A 135 -4.08 2.67 11.52
CA ILE A 135 -4.68 1.43 11.01
C ILE A 135 -4.04 0.24 11.73
N PRO A 136 -4.80 -0.47 12.60
CA PRO A 136 -4.30 -1.70 13.21
C PRO A 136 -4.19 -2.82 12.19
N LEU A 137 -3.13 -3.60 12.29
CA LEU A 137 -2.94 -4.82 11.50
C LEU A 137 -3.60 -6.01 12.19
N GLN A 138 -4.02 -6.97 11.38
CA GLN A 138 -4.56 -8.25 11.77
C GLN A 138 -3.61 -9.35 11.28
N MET A 139 -3.73 -10.55 11.86
CA MET A 139 -2.94 -11.72 11.47
C MET A 139 -3.77 -12.73 10.68
N ASN A 140 -3.22 -13.20 9.56
CA ASN A 140 -3.68 -14.40 8.86
C ASN A 140 -2.50 -15.38 8.78
N GLY A 141 -2.46 -16.34 9.72
CA GLY A 141 -1.26 -17.16 9.91
C GLY A 141 -0.08 -16.28 10.33
N VAL A 142 0.94 -16.22 9.48
CA VAL A 142 2.15 -15.40 9.69
C VAL A 142 2.11 -14.05 8.97
N ILE A 143 1.03 -13.75 8.26
CA ILE A 143 0.91 -12.55 7.42
C ILE A 143 0.16 -11.47 8.20
N SER A 144 0.81 -10.31 8.40
CA SER A 144 0.17 -9.08 8.85
C SER A 144 -0.60 -8.44 7.69
N TYR A 145 -1.84 -8.01 7.91
CA TYR A 145 -2.67 -7.38 6.88
C TYR A 145 -3.67 -6.39 7.48
N PHE A 146 -4.27 -5.54 6.64
CA PHE A 146 -5.50 -4.83 6.97
C PHE A 146 -6.55 -5.03 5.88
N ALA A 147 -7.81 -5.14 6.31
CA ALA A 147 -8.93 -5.23 5.38
C ALA A 147 -9.18 -3.87 4.74
N SER A 148 -9.24 -3.84 3.42
CA SER A 148 -9.59 -2.68 2.62
C SER A 148 -10.32 -3.14 1.36
N ARG A 149 -10.95 -2.21 0.66
CA ARG A 149 -11.78 -2.53 -0.49
C ARG A 149 -11.64 -1.49 -1.58
N ARG A 150 -12.14 -1.83 -2.75
CA ARG A 150 -12.25 -0.89 -3.85
C ARG A 150 -13.09 0.32 -3.42
N PRO A 151 -12.58 1.56 -3.60
CA PRO A 151 -13.37 2.75 -3.33
C PRO A 151 -14.43 2.92 -4.42
N THR A 152 -15.62 3.36 -4.02
CA THR A 152 -16.66 3.78 -4.96
C THR A 152 -16.36 5.18 -5.49
N SER A 153 -16.93 5.55 -6.64
CA SER A 153 -16.78 6.93 -7.18
C SER A 153 -17.23 7.99 -6.17
N LYS A 154 -18.32 7.71 -5.44
CA LYS A 154 -18.81 8.62 -4.40
C LYS A 154 -17.79 8.82 -3.28
N GLU A 155 -17.11 7.77 -2.85
CA GLU A 155 -16.08 7.88 -1.80
C GLU A 155 -14.83 8.59 -2.30
N LEU A 156 -14.46 8.41 -3.57
CA LEU A 156 -13.38 9.18 -4.18
C LEU A 156 -13.71 10.68 -4.27
N ASP A 157 -14.99 11.03 -4.41
CA ASP A 157 -15.42 12.43 -4.49
C ASP A 157 -15.62 13.08 -3.11
N GLU A 158 -16.00 12.31 -2.08
CA GLU A 158 -16.51 12.84 -0.81
C GLU A 158 -15.67 12.49 0.43
N CYS A 159 -14.86 11.43 0.41
CA CYS A 159 -14.11 10.98 1.59
C CYS A 159 -12.73 11.63 1.70
N ASP A 160 -12.19 11.64 2.91
CA ASP A 160 -10.85 12.17 3.18
C ASP A 160 -9.76 11.24 2.63
N PHE A 161 -8.72 11.85 2.05
CA PHE A 161 -7.56 11.18 1.47
C PHE A 161 -6.38 11.22 2.44
N VAL A 162 -5.64 10.11 2.50
CA VAL A 162 -4.40 9.98 3.26
C VAL A 162 -3.32 9.41 2.35
N ILE A 163 -2.18 10.10 2.30
CA ILE A 163 -1.04 9.69 1.47
C ILE A 163 -0.23 8.62 2.19
N ALA A 164 -0.29 7.39 1.68
CA ALA A 164 0.40 6.23 2.26
C ALA A 164 1.86 6.17 1.83
N THR A 165 2.15 6.47 0.56
CA THR A 165 3.51 6.45 -0.01
C THR A 165 3.81 7.75 -0.76
N SER A 166 5.10 8.12 -0.86
CA SER A 166 5.54 9.38 -1.45
C SER A 166 5.32 9.45 -2.96
N GLU A 167 4.96 10.63 -3.48
CA GLU A 167 4.94 10.93 -4.94
C GLU A 167 6.35 10.92 -5.57
N ARG A 168 7.40 10.96 -4.75
CA ARG A 168 8.78 10.91 -5.25
C ARG A 168 9.07 9.53 -5.82
N ARG A 169 9.79 9.51 -6.95
CA ARG A 169 10.22 8.28 -7.62
C ARG A 169 10.79 7.25 -6.63
N TRP A 170 10.17 6.08 -6.58
CA TRP A 170 10.62 4.97 -5.77
C TRP A 170 11.77 4.23 -6.47
N THR A 171 12.88 4.01 -5.76
CA THR A 171 14.06 3.30 -6.29
C THR A 171 14.51 2.25 -5.27
N PRO A 172 13.93 1.05 -5.30
CA PRO A 172 14.08 0.06 -4.22
C PRO A 172 15.51 -0.44 -4.01
N HIS A 173 16.31 -0.49 -5.08
CA HIS A 173 17.72 -0.91 -5.01
C HIS A 173 18.69 0.26 -4.79
N SER A 174 18.20 1.40 -4.31
CA SER A 174 19.05 2.55 -4.00
C SER A 174 19.93 2.24 -2.80
N VAL A 175 21.25 2.31 -2.97
CA VAL A 175 22.27 2.17 -1.90
C VAL A 175 22.07 3.14 -0.72
N LYS A 176 21.26 4.18 -0.90
CA LYS A 176 20.95 5.15 0.17
C LYS A 176 20.21 4.53 1.34
N PHE A 177 19.43 3.46 1.12
CA PHE A 177 18.74 2.77 2.23
C PHE A 177 19.76 2.12 3.15
N ASP A 178 20.69 1.34 2.58
CA ASP A 178 21.78 0.71 3.33
C ASP A 178 22.64 1.75 4.06
N GLN A 179 23.00 2.85 3.39
CA GLN A 179 23.80 3.93 3.98
C GLN A 179 23.08 4.64 5.13
N ALA A 180 21.76 4.84 5.02
CA ALA A 180 20.97 5.45 6.07
C ALA A 180 20.92 4.55 7.31
N GLU A 181 20.74 3.25 7.13
CA GLU A 181 20.75 2.28 8.21
C GLU A 181 22.13 2.18 8.88
N GLU A 182 23.21 2.12 8.10
CA GLU A 182 24.59 2.12 8.62
C GLU A 182 24.88 3.36 9.46
N ALA A 183 24.38 4.53 9.06
CA ALA A 183 24.56 5.78 9.80
C ALA A 183 23.88 5.74 11.19
N MET A 184 22.78 5.01 11.35
CA MET A 184 22.08 4.86 12.63
C MET A 184 22.88 4.02 13.63
N ASN A 185 23.74 3.10 13.17
CA ASN A 185 24.61 2.32 14.04
C ASN A 185 25.80 3.11 14.61
N LEU A 186 26.07 4.29 14.04
CA LEU A 186 27.17 5.18 14.44
C LEU A 186 26.72 6.32 15.36
N ALA A 187 25.41 6.46 15.59
CA ALA A 187 24.79 7.48 16.43
C ALA A 187 24.56 6.98 17.86
#